data_AF-A0A7X8IJM6-F1
#
_entry.id   AF-A0A7X8IJM6-F1
#
_cell.length_a   1.000
_cell.length_b   1.000
_cell.length_c   1.000
_cell.angle_alpha   90.00
_cell.angle_beta   90.00
_cell.angle_gamma   90.00
#
_symmetry.space_group_name_H-M   'P 1'
#
loop_
_entity.id
_entity.type
_entity.pdbx_description
1 polymer ?
#
loop_
_entity_poly.entity_id
_entity_poly.type
_entity_poly.pdbx_seq_one_letter_code
_entity_poly.pdbx_strand_id
1 'polypeptide(L)'
;MENKKLSYRLGIDLGATSLGWCMLGLSKENEVMGIIDMGVRIFHDGREAKTETPLSVARGHTGGSVVIWIDIWRELGILLSI
;
A
#
# COMPACT_ATOMS: atom_id res chain seq x y z
N MET A 1 11.29 10.94 -37.13
CA MET A 1 11.86 9.76 -36.45
C MET A 1 10.80 8.68 -36.45
N GLU A 2 11.09 7.54 -37.08
CA GLU A 2 10.15 6.42 -37.16
C GLU A 2 9.92 5.83 -35.76
N ASN A 3 8.67 5.77 -35.31
CA ASN A 3 8.34 5.28 -33.99
C ASN A 3 8.24 3.74 -34.03
N LYS A 4 9.37 3.08 -33.80
CA LYS A 4 9.47 1.62 -33.85
C LYS A 4 8.74 1.01 -32.65
N LYS A 5 7.59 0.38 -32.90
CA LYS A 5 6.78 -0.26 -31.86
C LYS A 5 7.52 -1.49 -31.32
N LEU A 6 7.90 -1.46 -30.05
CA LEU A 6 8.57 -2.55 -29.35
C LEU A 6 7.54 -3.51 -28.76
N SER A 7 7.63 -4.79 -29.10
CA SER A 7 6.86 -5.86 -28.45
C SER A 7 7.61 -6.34 -27.21
N TYR A 8 6.93 -6.39 -26.07
CA TYR A 8 7.52 -6.82 -24.80
C TYR A 8 6.51 -7.53 -23.90
N ARG A 9 7.01 -8.32 -22.95
CA ARG A 9 6.26 -8.83 -21.78
C ARG A 9 6.80 -8.16 -20.53
N LEU A 10 5.89 -7.72 -19.66
CA LEU A 10 6.23 -7.18 -18.35
C LEU A 10 5.93 -8.22 -17.28
N GLY A 11 6.96 -8.75 -16.64
CA GLY A 11 6.83 -9.54 -15.43
C GLY A 11 6.82 -8.62 -14.21
N ILE A 12 5.91 -8.88 -13.27
CA ILE A 12 5.78 -8.15 -12.01
C ILE A 12 5.83 -9.17 -10.86
N ASP A 13 6.68 -8.92 -9.88
CA ASP A 13 6.77 -9.66 -8.63
C ASP A 13 6.40 -8.75 -7.45
N LEU A 14 5.47 -9.19 -6.61
CA LEU A 14 4.91 -8.39 -5.53
C LEU A 14 5.23 -9.03 -4.19
N GLY A 15 6.14 -8.38 -3.45
CA GLY A 15 6.43 -8.66 -2.05
C GLY A 15 5.69 -7.70 -1.12
N ALA A 16 5.73 -7.97 0.18
CA ALA A 16 5.05 -7.15 1.19
C ALA A 16 5.51 -5.68 1.21
N THR A 17 6.79 -5.43 0.91
CA THR A 17 7.41 -4.09 0.89
C THR A 17 8.23 -3.86 -0.38
N SER A 18 8.01 -4.64 -1.42
CA SER A 18 8.79 -4.57 -2.66
C SER A 18 7.96 -4.88 -3.89
N LEU A 19 8.25 -4.21 -4.99
CA LEU A 19 7.73 -4.51 -6.32
C LEU A 19 8.91 -4.70 -7.26
N GLY A 20 9.19 -5.95 -7.62
CA GLY A 20 10.13 -6.30 -8.67
C GLY A 20 9.45 -6.21 -10.04
N TRP A 21 10.18 -5.77 -11.06
CA TRP A 21 9.69 -5.77 -12.43
C TRP A 21 10.79 -6.11 -13.42
N CYS A 22 10.41 -6.77 -14.50
CA CYS A 22 11.31 -7.14 -15.60
C CYS A 22 10.58 -7.02 -16.93
N MET A 23 11.19 -6.30 -17.88
CA MET A 23 10.67 -6.13 -19.22
C MET A 23 11.47 -7.00 -20.19
N LEU A 24 10.80 -8.00 -20.76
CA LEU A 24 11.38 -8.93 -21.73
C LEU A 24 10.98 -8.53 -23.14
N GLY A 25 11.96 -8.31 -24.01
CA GLY A 25 11.71 -8.05 -25.43
C GLY A 25 11.23 -9.30 -26.14
N LEU A 26 10.29 -9.13 -27.08
CA LEU A 26 9.71 -10.22 -27.84
C LEU A 26 9.95 -10.11 -29.34
N SER A 27 10.10 -11.26 -29.99
CA SER A 27 10.04 -11.40 -31.43
C SER A 27 8.60 -11.27 -31.96
N LYS A 28 8.43 -11.32 -33.29
CA LYS A 28 7.09 -11.33 -33.91
C LYS A 28 6.31 -12.59 -33.58
N GLU A 29 7.01 -13.67 -33.28
CA GLU A 29 6.51 -14.99 -32.92
C GLU A 29 6.29 -15.13 -31.40
N ASN A 30 6.41 -14.02 -30.63
CA ASN A 30 6.28 -13.95 -29.17
C ASN A 30 7.33 -14.76 -28.39
N GLU A 31 8.49 -15.00 -28.99
CA GLU A 31 9.63 -15.63 -28.34
C GLU A 31 10.45 -14.57 -27.56
N VAL A 32 11.00 -14.95 -26.41
CA VAL A 32 11.80 -14.04 -25.58
C VAL A 32 13.15 -13.81 -26.24
N MET A 33 13.46 -12.56 -26.55
CA MET A 33 14.73 -12.16 -27.17
C MET A 33 15.77 -11.71 -26.14
N GLY A 34 15.33 -11.32 -24.95
CA GLY A 34 16.22 -10.85 -23.87
C GLY A 34 15.54 -9.86 -22.95
N ILE A 35 16.29 -9.41 -21.94
CA ILE A 35 15.86 -8.36 -21.01
C ILE A 35 16.12 -7.00 -21.66
N ILE A 36 15.09 -6.14 -21.69
CA ILE A 36 15.22 -4.75 -22.10
C ILE A 36 15.59 -3.89 -20.89
N ASP A 37 14.89 -4.08 -19.77
CA ASP A 37 15.12 -3.35 -18.53
C ASP A 37 14.53 -4.13 -17.34
N MET A 38 15.01 -3.84 -16.14
CA MET A 38 14.52 -4.43 -14.91
C MET A 38 14.86 -3.58 -13.70
N GLY A 39 14.10 -3.78 -12.63
CA GLY A 39 14.40 -3.13 -11.38
C GLY A 39 13.53 -3.63 -10.24
N VAL A 40 13.76 -3.03 -9.08
CA VAL A 40 12.95 -3.24 -7.90
C VAL A 40 12.62 -1.90 -7.26
N ARG A 41 11.36 -1.71 -6.91
CA ARG A 41 10.93 -0.61 -6.06
C ARG A 41 10.75 -1.14 -4.65
N ILE A 42 11.57 -0.64 -3.72
CA ILE A 42 11.42 -0.92 -2.29
C ILE A 42 10.54 0.17 -1.68
N PHE A 43 9.58 -0.24 -0.86
CA PHE A 43 8.74 0.61 -0.05
C PHE A 43 9.16 0.50 1.41
N HIS A 44 8.99 1.56 2.18
CA HIS A 44 9.07 1.47 3.62
C HIS A 44 7.90 0.63 4.14
N ASP A 45 8.11 -0.12 5.22
CA ASP A 45 7.03 -0.86 5.85
C ASP A 45 5.92 0.10 6.28
N GLY A 46 4.69 -0.17 5.84
CA GLY A 46 3.50 0.62 6.18
C GLY A 46 2.96 0.33 7.58
N ARG A 47 3.69 -0.44 8.37
CA ARG A 47 3.38 -0.80 9.76
C ARG A 47 4.18 0.09 10.72
N GLU A 48 3.57 0.39 11.86
CA GLU A 48 4.27 0.97 13.01
C GLU A 48 5.38 0.01 13.47
N ALA A 49 6.64 0.46 13.49
CA ALA A 49 7.82 -0.37 13.80
C ALA A 49 7.79 -1.02 15.20
N LYS A 50 6.92 -0.53 16.10
CA LYS A 50 6.81 -0.97 17.49
C LYS A 50 5.66 -1.95 17.73
N THR A 51 4.65 -1.96 16.86
CA THR A 51 3.39 -2.71 17.07
C THR A 51 2.99 -3.58 15.88
N GLU A 52 3.71 -3.49 14.75
CA GLU A 52 3.40 -4.13 13.46
C GLU A 52 1.97 -3.85 12.93
N THR A 53 1.26 -2.91 13.54
CA THR A 53 -0.09 -2.54 13.13
C THR A 53 -0.03 -1.64 11.90
N PRO A 54 -0.92 -1.83 10.90
CA PRO A 54 -1.00 -0.93 9.75
C PRO A 54 -1.19 0.54 10.17
N LEU A 55 -0.45 1.47 9.56
CA LEU A 55 -0.57 2.92 9.80
C LEU A 55 -1.98 3.47 9.51
N SER A 56 -2.79 2.76 8.71
CA SER A 56 -4.20 3.07 8.50
C SER A 56 -5.05 2.86 9.76
N VAL A 57 -4.70 1.86 10.58
CA VAL A 57 -5.36 1.57 11.86
C VAL A 57 -4.94 2.60 12.91
N ALA A 58 -3.66 2.99 12.95
CA ALA A 58 -3.19 4.04 13.86
C ALA A 58 -3.88 5.39 13.61
N ARG A 59 -4.10 5.76 12.33
CA ARG A 59 -4.85 6.97 11.94
C ARG A 59 -6.32 6.96 12.34
N GLY A 60 -6.95 5.78 12.46
CA GLY A 60 -8.29 5.64 13.02
C GLY A 60 -8.35 5.89 14.52
N HIS A 61 -7.28 5.59 15.25
CA HIS A 61 -7.22 5.73 16.72
C HIS A 61 -6.80 7.14 17.18
N THR A 62 -6.03 7.88 16.38
CA THR A 62 -5.68 9.27 16.69
C THR A 62 -6.85 10.24 16.51
N GLY A 63 -7.93 9.79 15.88
CA GLY A 63 -9.13 10.58 15.58
C GLY A 63 -10.33 10.42 16.51
N GLY A 64 -10.26 9.71 17.66
CA GLY A 64 -11.51 9.47 18.40
C GLY A 64 -11.48 8.81 19.77
N SER A 65 -10.47 9.00 20.61
CA SER A 65 -10.45 8.40 21.96
C SER A 65 -10.58 9.36 23.14
N VAL A 66 -10.92 10.64 22.95
CA VAL A 66 -11.05 11.58 24.10
C VAL A 66 -12.42 12.27 24.21
N VAL A 67 -13.25 12.30 23.17
CA VAL A 67 -14.48 13.12 23.18
C VAL A 67 -15.79 12.33 23.28
N ILE A 68 -15.78 11.01 23.04
CA ILE A 68 -17.03 10.22 22.97
C ILE A 68 -17.56 9.84 24.36
N TRP A 69 -16.66 9.69 25.35
CA TRP A 69 -17.07 9.30 26.71
C TRP A 69 -17.59 10.47 27.54
N ILE A 70 -17.23 11.71 27.24
CA ILE A 70 -17.69 12.88 28.02
C ILE A 70 -19.05 13.40 27.52
N ASP A 71 -19.37 13.18 26.24
CA ASP A 71 -20.62 13.68 25.65
C ASP A 71 -21.82 12.73 25.88
N ILE A 72 -21.61 11.40 25.95
CA ILE A 72 -22.69 10.43 26.20
C ILE A 72 -23.22 10.50 27.65
N TRP A 73 -22.41 10.92 28.62
CA TRP A 73 -22.84 11.08 30.01
C TRP A 73 -23.62 12.36 30.27
N ARG A 74 -23.50 13.37 29.38
CA ARG A 74 -24.19 14.67 29.53
C ARG A 74 -25.60 14.68 28.95
N GLU A 75 -25.91 13.75 28.04
CA GLU A 75 -27.22 13.65 27.37
C GLU A 75 -28.21 12.69 28.07
N LEU A 76 -27.74 11.74 28.90
CA LEU A 76 -28.62 10.70 29.48
C LEU A 76 -29.14 10.98 30.90
N GLY A 77 -28.93 12.16 31.47
CA GLY A 77 -29.79 12.72 32.52
C GLY A 77 -30.13 11.85 33.74
N ILE A 78 -29.21 11.02 34.24
CA ILE A 78 -29.39 10.35 35.54
C ILE A 78 -28.55 11.08 36.59
N LEU A 79 -29.15 12.08 37.21
CA LEU A 79 -28.72 12.58 38.51
C LEU A 79 -29.12 11.53 39.56
N LEU A 80 -28.16 10.74 40.04
CA LEU A 80 -28.30 10.06 41.32
C LEU A 80 -28.05 11.11 42.39
N SER A 81 -29.08 11.42 43.18
CA SER A 81 -28.91 12.03 44.50
C SER A 81 -28.01 11.14 45.36
N ILE A 82 -26.83 11.66 45.71
CA ILE A 82 -26.31 11.76 47.08
C ILE A 82 -25.53 13.07 47.17
#